data_AF-A0A660RWC0-F1
#
_entry.id   AF-A0A660RWC0-F1
#
_cell.length_a   1.000
_cell.length_b   1.000
_cell.length_c   1.000
_cell.angle_alpha   90.00
_cell.angle_beta   90.00
_cell.angle_gamma   90.00
#
_symmetry.space_group_name_H-M   'P 1'
#
loop_
_entity.id
_entity.type
_entity.pdbx_description
1 polymer ?
#
loop_
_entity_poly.entity_id
_entity_poly.type
_entity_poly.pdbx_seq_one_letter_code
_entity_poly.pdbx_strand_id
1 'polypeptide(L)'
;MKKIIGFIICFFILGVCNAKALVINDNFDSSANWVSNGDAAVKLGVGYLTENEMFQAGSLWYNSIFDLTKYSTFKVTFDFVLDGSADGITFSVIDANNGNNALGGSGGYLGYGGIPNSFAVEFDIFHNIEWDPIYTNDPDHVGIDINGSVVSIISSTNVPNLNDGALHTATIEFDIIHNTINVTVDNFISISNYTLPELNFSNVYFGFTGATGADYAIQYVDNFNLNLSPVPLPSSVILLGCGVLSLIGIKKIKK
;
A
#
# COMPACT_ATOMS: atom_id res chain seq x y z
N MET A 1 73.00 -10.20 5.54
CA MET A 1 71.69 -10.87 5.39
C MET A 1 70.60 -9.92 5.87
N LYS A 2 69.89 -9.24 4.95
CA LYS A 2 68.78 -8.33 5.28
C LYS A 2 67.50 -9.16 5.45
N LYS A 3 66.90 -9.16 6.65
CA LYS A 3 65.59 -9.78 6.89
C LYS A 3 64.51 -8.87 6.31
N ILE A 4 63.87 -9.32 5.23
CA ILE A 4 62.65 -8.70 4.69
C ILE A 4 61.50 -9.21 5.56
N ILE A 5 60.88 -8.34 6.35
CA ILE A 5 59.66 -8.62 7.10
C ILE A 5 58.50 -8.24 6.18
N GLY A 6 57.82 -9.22 5.62
CA GLY A 6 56.62 -9.02 4.81
C GLY A 6 55.43 -8.62 5.69
N PHE A 7 54.87 -7.44 5.43
CA PHE A 7 53.59 -7.02 6.00
C PHE A 7 52.46 -7.69 5.21
N ILE A 8 51.72 -8.60 5.84
CA ILE A 8 50.47 -9.12 5.29
C ILE A 8 49.38 -8.09 5.65
N ILE A 9 48.96 -7.28 4.68
CA ILE A 9 47.77 -6.45 4.80
C ILE A 9 46.58 -7.36 4.49
N CYS A 10 45.85 -7.76 5.52
CA CYS A 10 44.61 -8.49 5.38
C CYS A 10 43.50 -7.47 5.06
N PHE A 11 43.10 -7.36 3.78
CA PHE A 11 41.92 -6.60 3.38
C PHE A 11 40.66 -7.38 3.81
N PHE A 12 40.07 -7.02 4.94
CA PHE A 12 38.68 -7.37 5.23
C PHE A 12 37.80 -6.42 4.42
N ILE A 13 37.23 -6.93 3.31
CA ILE A 13 36.15 -6.24 2.61
C ILE A 13 34.91 -6.40 3.50
N LEU A 14 34.60 -5.36 4.28
CA LEU A 14 33.27 -5.22 4.89
C LEU A 14 32.29 -4.97 3.74
N GLY A 15 31.59 -6.03 3.31
CA GLY A 15 30.51 -5.89 2.35
C GLY A 15 29.45 -4.96 2.92
N VAL A 16 29.21 -3.83 2.26
CA VAL A 16 28.09 -2.95 2.58
C VAL A 16 26.82 -3.69 2.14
N CYS A 17 26.10 -4.25 3.11
CA CYS A 17 24.75 -4.74 2.91
C CYS A 17 23.84 -3.51 2.72
N ASN A 18 23.54 -3.13 1.48
CA ASN A 18 22.41 -2.25 1.24
C ASN A 18 21.13 -3.05 1.53
N ALA A 19 20.26 -2.52 2.37
CA ALA A 19 18.92 -3.08 2.52
C ALA A 19 18.25 -3.09 1.13
N LYS A 20 17.77 -4.26 0.71
CA LYS A 20 17.13 -4.45 -0.59
C LYS A 20 15.65 -4.11 -0.47
N ALA A 21 15.07 -3.50 -1.51
CA ALA A 21 13.63 -3.34 -1.63
C ALA A 21 12.92 -4.70 -1.54
N LEU A 22 11.81 -4.75 -0.81
CA LEU A 22 10.90 -5.88 -0.81
C LEU A 22 9.89 -5.65 -1.94
N VAL A 23 9.75 -6.65 -2.81
CA VAL A 23 8.82 -6.60 -3.95
C VAL A 23 7.91 -7.81 -3.87
N ILE A 24 6.60 -7.57 -3.95
CA ILE A 24 5.55 -8.57 -4.06
C ILE A 24 4.87 -8.34 -5.39
N ASN A 25 4.76 -9.41 -6.17
CA ASN A 25 4.00 -9.46 -7.41
C ASN A 25 3.02 -10.63 -7.28
N ASP A 26 1.73 -10.35 -7.32
CA ASP A 26 0.67 -11.34 -7.15
C ASP A 26 -0.43 -11.07 -8.17
N ASN A 27 -0.81 -12.10 -8.91
CA ASN A 27 -1.86 -12.10 -9.93
C ASN A 27 -3.04 -12.98 -9.50
N PHE A 28 -3.22 -13.18 -8.19
CA PHE A 28 -4.35 -13.92 -7.61
C PHE A 28 -4.50 -15.37 -8.14
N ASP A 29 -3.43 -15.96 -8.68
CA ASP A 29 -3.38 -17.38 -9.10
C ASP A 29 -3.51 -18.36 -7.92
N SER A 30 -3.32 -17.87 -6.69
CA SER A 30 -3.39 -18.66 -5.46
C SER A 30 -4.13 -17.91 -4.36
N SER A 31 -5.19 -18.53 -3.84
CA SER A 31 -5.91 -18.02 -2.68
C SER A 31 -5.12 -18.13 -1.37
N ALA A 32 -3.95 -18.78 -1.34
CA ALA A 32 -3.16 -18.93 -0.11
C ALA A 32 -2.48 -17.62 0.34
N ASN A 33 -2.27 -16.69 -0.58
CA ASN A 33 -1.62 -15.41 -0.32
C ASN A 33 -2.59 -14.35 0.22
N TRP A 34 -3.90 -14.62 0.18
CA TRP A 34 -4.94 -13.67 0.51
C TRP A 34 -5.92 -14.27 1.52
N VAL A 35 -6.33 -13.46 2.50
CA VAL A 35 -7.44 -13.80 3.38
C VAL A 35 -8.68 -13.10 2.87
N SER A 36 -9.64 -13.89 2.41
CA SER A 36 -10.94 -13.42 1.92
C SER A 36 -11.98 -13.39 3.05
N ASN A 37 -12.72 -12.30 3.15
CA ASN A 37 -13.80 -12.14 4.12
C ASN A 37 -15.09 -11.64 3.45
N GLY A 38 -16.23 -11.94 4.08
CA GLY A 38 -17.53 -11.58 3.55
C GLY A 38 -17.79 -12.27 2.21
N ASP A 39 -18.15 -11.48 1.22
CA ASP A 39 -18.44 -11.93 -0.15
C ASP A 39 -17.20 -12.09 -1.04
N ALA A 40 -16.03 -11.60 -0.58
CA ALA A 40 -14.82 -11.65 -1.37
C ALA A 40 -14.30 -13.08 -1.59
N ALA A 41 -13.68 -13.32 -2.74
CA ALA A 41 -13.03 -14.58 -3.05
C ALA A 41 -11.91 -14.40 -4.08
N VAL A 42 -10.79 -15.09 -3.86
CA VAL A 42 -9.79 -15.31 -4.93
C VAL A 42 -10.23 -16.50 -5.78
N LYS A 43 -10.59 -16.23 -7.03
CA LYS A 43 -11.06 -17.26 -7.97
C LYS A 43 -10.75 -16.86 -9.40
N LEU A 44 -10.53 -17.85 -10.27
CA LEU A 44 -10.28 -17.65 -11.69
C LEU A 44 -9.07 -16.72 -12.01
N GLY A 45 -8.09 -16.64 -11.10
CA GLY A 45 -6.91 -15.79 -11.29
C GLY A 45 -7.16 -14.30 -11.04
N VAL A 46 -8.22 -13.94 -10.30
CA VAL A 46 -8.49 -12.56 -9.87
C VAL A 46 -9.01 -12.54 -8.43
N GLY A 47 -8.90 -11.39 -7.78
CA GLY A 47 -9.48 -11.13 -6.46
C GLY A 47 -10.85 -10.47 -6.58
N TYR A 48 -11.94 -11.24 -6.49
CA TYR A 48 -13.29 -10.67 -6.43
C TYR A 48 -13.55 -10.08 -5.04
N LEU A 49 -14.13 -8.89 -5.03
CA LEU A 49 -14.61 -8.20 -3.83
C LEU A 49 -16.12 -8.34 -3.70
N THR A 50 -16.84 -8.13 -4.81
CA THR A 50 -18.29 -8.36 -4.92
C THR A 50 -18.64 -8.95 -6.29
N GLU A 51 -19.78 -9.61 -6.34
CA GLU A 51 -20.48 -10.02 -7.55
C GLU A 51 -21.51 -8.97 -7.96
N ASN A 52 -22.23 -9.24 -9.05
CA ASN A 52 -23.36 -8.44 -9.52
C ASN A 52 -24.62 -8.63 -8.65
N GLU A 53 -24.50 -8.46 -7.34
CA GLU A 53 -25.56 -8.69 -6.35
C GLU A 53 -25.68 -7.53 -5.36
N MET A 54 -26.87 -7.30 -4.83
CA MET A 54 -27.14 -6.21 -3.86
C MET A 54 -26.57 -6.54 -2.47
N PHE A 55 -26.21 -5.49 -1.73
CA PHE A 55 -25.84 -5.53 -0.30
C PHE A 55 -24.67 -6.48 0.06
N GLN A 56 -23.68 -6.59 -0.83
CA GLN A 56 -22.46 -7.34 -0.56
C GLN A 56 -21.40 -6.46 0.12
N ALA A 57 -20.51 -7.12 0.86
CA ALA A 57 -19.30 -6.51 1.38
C ALA A 57 -18.17 -7.55 1.40
N GLY A 58 -17.02 -7.19 0.82
CA GLY A 58 -15.88 -8.07 0.72
C GLY A 58 -14.57 -7.40 1.13
N SER A 59 -13.65 -8.18 1.67
CA SER A 59 -12.25 -7.76 1.85
C SER A 59 -11.26 -8.85 1.50
N LEU A 60 -10.13 -8.44 0.91
CA LEU A 60 -8.97 -9.27 0.58
C LEU A 60 -7.74 -8.67 1.23
N TRP A 61 -7.23 -9.32 2.28
CA TRP A 61 -5.99 -8.89 2.95
C TRP A 61 -4.83 -9.78 2.55
N TYR A 62 -3.71 -9.18 2.16
CA TYR A 62 -2.49 -9.95 1.89
C TYR A 62 -2.06 -10.65 3.18
N ASN A 63 -1.80 -11.95 3.11
CA ASN A 63 -1.60 -12.82 4.28
C ASN A 63 -0.17 -12.69 4.85
N SER A 64 0.24 -11.47 5.17
CA SER A 64 1.51 -11.12 5.82
C SER A 64 1.40 -9.76 6.50
N ILE A 65 2.04 -9.64 7.67
CA ILE A 65 2.18 -8.37 8.39
C ILE A 65 3.45 -7.66 7.91
N PHE A 66 3.34 -6.37 7.64
CA PHE A 66 4.47 -5.51 7.25
C PHE A 66 4.75 -4.49 8.34
N ASP A 67 6.01 -4.34 8.71
CA ASP A 67 6.47 -3.32 9.67
C ASP A 67 6.98 -2.09 8.91
N LEU A 68 6.14 -1.06 8.81
CA LEU A 68 6.41 0.17 8.08
C LEU A 68 7.60 0.95 8.63
N THR A 69 8.03 0.72 9.88
CA THR A 69 9.21 1.41 10.43
C THR A 69 10.52 1.03 9.73
N LYS A 70 10.51 -0.05 8.94
CA LYS A 70 11.66 -0.52 8.15
C LYS A 70 11.77 0.13 6.78
N TYR A 71 10.76 0.88 6.36
CA TYR A 71 10.64 1.41 5.01
C TYR A 71 10.51 2.92 5.00
N SER A 72 11.07 3.57 3.98
CA SER A 72 10.91 5.01 3.77
C SER A 72 9.72 5.32 2.86
N THR A 73 9.42 4.42 1.93
CA THR A 73 8.29 4.56 1.01
C THR A 73 7.68 3.21 0.69
N PHE A 74 6.43 3.22 0.24
CA PHE A 74 5.88 2.13 -0.53
C PHE A 74 5.23 2.65 -1.81
N LYS A 75 5.25 1.81 -2.84
CA LYS A 75 4.50 1.99 -4.07
C LYS A 75 3.66 0.76 -4.30
N VAL A 76 2.37 0.94 -4.51
CA VAL A 76 1.48 -0.12 -4.97
C VAL A 76 0.94 0.22 -6.35
N THR A 77 0.92 -0.77 -7.22
CA THR A 77 0.21 -0.72 -8.51
C THR A 77 -0.68 -1.95 -8.59
N PHE A 78 -1.91 -1.79 -9.03
CA PHE A 78 -2.84 -2.89 -9.22
C PHE A 78 -3.83 -2.54 -10.33
N ASP A 79 -4.41 -3.57 -10.93
CA ASP A 79 -5.49 -3.42 -11.88
C ASP A 79 -6.83 -3.71 -11.19
N PHE A 80 -7.89 -3.07 -11.67
CA PHE A 80 -9.24 -3.30 -11.17
C PHE A 80 -10.28 -3.11 -12.27
N VAL A 81 -11.46 -3.69 -12.04
CA VAL A 81 -12.65 -3.51 -12.89
C VAL A 81 -13.85 -3.25 -11.99
N LEU A 82 -14.63 -2.24 -12.35
CA LEU A 82 -15.95 -1.97 -11.81
C LEU A 82 -16.94 -2.00 -12.98
N ASP A 83 -17.88 -2.95 -12.95
CA ASP A 83 -18.91 -3.10 -13.99
C ASP A 83 -20.29 -3.06 -13.34
N GLY A 84 -20.94 -1.90 -13.41
CA GLY A 84 -22.23 -1.64 -12.77
C GLY A 84 -22.39 -0.19 -12.36
N SER A 85 -23.11 0.07 -11.28
CA SER A 85 -23.46 1.44 -10.88
C SER A 85 -23.20 1.79 -9.42
N ALA A 86 -22.77 0.84 -8.58
CA ALA A 86 -22.41 1.12 -7.18
C ALA A 86 -21.63 -0.05 -6.52
N ASP A 87 -20.97 0.16 -5.38
CA ASP A 87 -20.64 1.47 -4.78
C ASP A 87 -19.19 1.83 -5.08
N GLY A 88 -18.28 0.87 -4.98
CA GLY A 88 -16.87 1.09 -5.31
C GLY A 88 -15.95 0.18 -4.51
N ILE A 89 -14.64 0.42 -4.64
CA ILE A 89 -13.61 -0.34 -3.96
C ILE A 89 -12.65 0.58 -3.22
N THR A 90 -11.84 0.00 -2.33
CA THR A 90 -10.69 0.67 -1.76
C THR A 90 -9.42 -0.16 -1.88
N PHE A 91 -8.28 0.52 -2.01
CA PHE A 91 -7.02 -0.01 -1.50
C PHE A 91 -6.83 0.49 -0.08
N SER A 92 -6.66 -0.43 0.86
CA SER A 92 -6.64 -0.16 2.28
C SER A 92 -5.33 -0.58 2.95
N VAL A 93 -4.91 0.23 3.93
CA VAL A 93 -3.84 -0.08 4.87
C VAL A 93 -4.42 -0.02 6.28
N ILE A 94 -4.39 -1.14 6.98
CA ILE A 94 -5.00 -1.27 8.32
C ILE A 94 -3.94 -1.65 9.36
N ASP A 95 -4.09 -1.17 10.60
CA ASP A 95 -3.33 -1.70 11.73
C ASP A 95 -3.56 -3.22 11.83
N ALA A 96 -2.46 -3.98 11.92
CA ALA A 96 -2.49 -5.43 12.07
C ALA A 96 -3.28 -5.90 13.31
N ASN A 97 -3.50 -5.04 14.32
CA ASN A 97 -4.37 -5.31 15.46
C ASN A 97 -5.85 -5.49 15.10
N ASN A 98 -6.30 -4.94 13.96
CA ASN A 98 -7.65 -5.19 13.46
C ASN A 98 -7.84 -6.63 12.96
N GLY A 99 -6.74 -7.34 12.68
CA GLY A 99 -6.75 -8.67 12.09
C GLY A 99 -6.97 -8.65 10.57
N ASN A 100 -6.55 -9.72 9.90
CA ASN A 100 -6.77 -9.93 8.47
C ASN A 100 -8.18 -10.49 8.17
N ASN A 101 -9.08 -10.46 9.15
CA ASN A 101 -10.51 -10.70 8.99
C ASN A 101 -11.36 -9.42 9.08
N ALA A 102 -10.71 -8.24 9.10
CA ALA A 102 -11.40 -6.96 9.13
C ALA A 102 -12.29 -6.78 7.89
N LEU A 103 -13.53 -6.34 8.12
CA LEU A 103 -14.54 -6.08 7.10
C LEU A 103 -15.48 -4.98 7.62
N GLY A 104 -15.65 -3.93 6.81
CA GLY A 104 -16.57 -2.83 7.06
C GLY A 104 -17.98 -3.08 6.54
N GLY A 105 -18.79 -2.02 6.48
CA GLY A 105 -20.18 -2.08 6.00
C GLY A 105 -20.32 -2.23 4.48
N SER A 106 -21.52 -2.62 4.04
CA SER A 106 -21.94 -2.64 2.63
C SER A 106 -22.34 -1.26 2.10
N GLY A 107 -22.71 -1.14 0.82
CA GLY A 107 -23.08 0.13 0.19
C GLY A 107 -21.91 1.12 0.15
N GLY A 108 -22.21 2.42 0.25
CA GLY A 108 -21.22 3.50 0.38
C GLY A 108 -20.28 3.42 1.59
N TYR A 109 -20.32 2.34 2.40
CA TYR A 109 -19.25 2.02 3.34
C TYR A 109 -18.09 1.24 2.69
N LEU A 110 -18.21 0.81 1.42
CA LEU A 110 -17.14 0.25 0.58
C LEU A 110 -16.41 -0.97 1.15
N GLY A 111 -17.02 -1.68 2.11
CA GLY A 111 -16.36 -2.75 2.87
C GLY A 111 -15.22 -2.27 3.78
N TYR A 112 -15.00 -0.95 3.87
CA TYR A 112 -13.95 -0.29 4.65
C TYR A 112 -14.50 0.43 5.89
N GLY A 113 -15.67 1.06 5.73
CA GLY A 113 -16.33 1.87 6.75
C GLY A 113 -16.45 1.14 8.08
N GLY A 114 -15.89 1.74 9.13
CA GLY A 114 -15.85 1.21 10.50
C GLY A 114 -14.57 0.46 10.89
N ILE A 115 -13.61 0.26 9.99
CA ILE A 115 -12.29 -0.31 10.36
C ILE A 115 -11.42 0.81 10.97
N PRO A 116 -11.09 0.79 12.27
CA PRO A 116 -10.33 1.87 12.90
C PRO A 116 -8.82 1.74 12.61
N ASN A 117 -8.04 2.78 12.92
CA ASN A 117 -6.58 2.81 12.78
C ASN A 117 -6.13 2.33 11.38
N SER A 118 -6.63 3.03 10.37
CA SER A 118 -6.44 2.69 8.97
C SER A 118 -6.42 3.94 8.11
N PHE A 119 -5.99 3.78 6.87
CA PHE A 119 -6.40 4.67 5.80
C PHE A 119 -6.73 3.85 4.55
N ALA A 120 -7.50 4.45 3.65
CA ALA A 120 -7.84 3.88 2.38
C ALA A 120 -7.77 4.92 1.27
N VAL A 121 -7.47 4.45 0.06
CA VAL A 121 -7.72 5.18 -1.18
C VAL A 121 -8.95 4.56 -1.80
N GLU A 122 -10.05 5.30 -1.85
CA GLU A 122 -11.31 4.86 -2.45
C GLU A 122 -11.35 5.15 -3.96
N PHE A 123 -12.08 4.30 -4.66
CA PHE A 123 -12.45 4.42 -6.07
C PHE A 123 -13.97 4.23 -6.08
N ASP A 124 -14.67 5.35 -5.91
CA ASP A 124 -16.12 5.40 -5.71
C ASP A 124 -16.81 5.71 -7.04
N ILE A 125 -17.86 4.96 -7.34
CA ILE A 125 -18.66 5.05 -8.57
C ILE A 125 -20.13 5.38 -8.30
N PHE A 126 -20.45 5.69 -7.05
CA PHE A 126 -21.77 6.09 -6.59
C PHE A 126 -21.71 7.46 -5.91
N HIS A 127 -22.86 8.08 -5.68
CA HIS A 127 -22.93 9.35 -4.99
C HIS A 127 -23.89 9.30 -3.82
N ASN A 128 -23.27 9.22 -2.65
CA ASN A 128 -23.87 9.47 -1.38
C ASN A 128 -23.91 10.98 -1.12
N ILE A 129 -25.07 11.57 -1.46
CA ILE A 129 -25.36 13.01 -1.35
C ILE A 129 -24.99 13.60 0.04
N GLU A 130 -24.98 12.76 1.07
CA GLU A 130 -24.66 13.14 2.44
C GLU A 130 -23.18 13.48 2.69
N TRP A 131 -22.23 12.90 1.95
CA TRP A 131 -20.79 13.07 2.23
C TRP A 131 -19.87 13.20 1.02
N ASP A 132 -20.30 12.76 -0.16
CA ASP A 132 -19.46 12.78 -1.35
C ASP A 132 -19.30 14.18 -1.95
N PRO A 133 -18.23 14.39 -2.75
CA PRO A 133 -18.03 15.65 -3.44
C PRO A 133 -19.17 15.95 -4.42
N ILE A 134 -19.60 17.20 -4.48
CA ILE A 134 -20.56 17.64 -5.50
C ILE A 134 -19.89 17.63 -6.87
N TYR A 135 -20.47 16.89 -7.80
CA TYR A 135 -20.06 16.85 -9.20
C TYR A 135 -21.21 17.26 -10.13
N THR A 136 -20.90 17.50 -11.41
CA THR A 136 -21.86 18.03 -12.39
C THR A 136 -22.36 16.99 -13.39
N ASN A 137 -21.59 15.94 -13.68
CA ASN A 137 -21.90 14.98 -14.75
C ASN A 137 -21.65 13.51 -14.36
N ASP A 138 -20.60 13.24 -13.59
CA ASP A 138 -20.11 11.88 -13.31
C ASP A 138 -19.82 11.75 -11.80
N PRO A 139 -20.41 10.76 -11.10
CA PRO A 139 -20.14 10.51 -9.68
C PRO A 139 -18.73 10.02 -9.40
N ASP A 140 -18.06 9.48 -10.41
CA ASP A 140 -16.82 8.75 -10.21
C ASP A 140 -15.75 9.66 -9.61
N HIS A 141 -15.17 9.20 -8.50
CA HIS A 141 -14.11 9.93 -7.84
C HIS A 141 -13.13 9.01 -7.12
N VAL A 142 -11.96 9.57 -6.85
CA VAL A 142 -10.96 8.98 -5.97
C VAL A 142 -10.85 9.84 -4.72
N GLY A 143 -10.74 9.19 -3.58
CA GLY A 143 -10.68 9.84 -2.28
C GLY A 143 -9.67 9.22 -1.32
N ILE A 144 -9.38 9.93 -0.24
CA ILE A 144 -8.57 9.40 0.87
C ILE A 144 -9.41 9.41 2.12
N ASP A 145 -9.56 8.21 2.66
CA ASP A 145 -10.32 7.91 3.84
C ASP A 145 -9.41 7.59 5.01
N ILE A 146 -9.80 8.03 6.22
CA ILE A 146 -9.01 7.83 7.43
C ILE A 146 -9.86 7.21 8.53
N ASN A 147 -9.28 6.24 9.23
CA ASN A 147 -9.81 5.67 10.47
C ASN A 147 -11.25 5.13 10.33
N GLY A 148 -11.52 4.46 9.21
CA GLY A 148 -12.82 3.82 8.92
C GLY A 148 -13.94 4.81 8.59
N SER A 149 -13.64 6.09 8.41
CA SER A 149 -14.57 7.07 7.84
C SER A 149 -14.53 6.98 6.32
N VAL A 150 -15.69 6.89 5.68
CA VAL A 150 -15.89 7.03 4.22
C VAL A 150 -16.18 8.47 3.79
N VAL A 151 -16.02 9.40 4.72
CA VAL A 151 -15.99 10.83 4.40
C VAL A 151 -14.54 11.18 4.11
N SER A 152 -14.21 11.22 2.82
CA SER A 152 -12.89 11.54 2.31
C SER A 152 -12.33 12.86 2.84
N ILE A 153 -11.09 12.86 3.33
CA ILE A 153 -10.38 14.07 3.77
C ILE A 153 -9.84 14.90 2.60
N ILE A 154 -9.78 14.28 1.43
CA ILE A 154 -9.52 14.89 0.13
C ILE A 154 -10.09 13.97 -0.94
N SER A 155 -10.71 14.52 -1.97
CA SER A 155 -11.22 13.78 -3.12
C SER A 155 -10.94 14.50 -4.43
N SER A 156 -11.04 13.78 -5.53
CA SER A 156 -10.79 14.27 -6.88
C SER A 156 -11.64 13.53 -7.89
N THR A 157 -12.34 14.28 -8.73
CA THR A 157 -13.08 13.79 -9.90
C THR A 157 -12.22 13.76 -11.17
N ASN A 158 -10.90 13.99 -11.04
CA ASN A 158 -9.96 13.86 -12.15
C ASN A 158 -9.55 12.38 -12.32
N VAL A 159 -10.49 11.60 -12.83
CA VAL A 159 -10.41 10.15 -13.07
C VAL A 159 -10.99 9.84 -14.45
N PRO A 160 -10.65 8.68 -15.05
CA PRO A 160 -11.45 8.15 -16.16
C PRO A 160 -12.85 7.76 -15.66
N ASN A 161 -13.74 7.38 -16.59
CA ASN A 161 -14.98 6.68 -16.21
C ASN A 161 -14.60 5.31 -15.65
N LEU A 162 -14.82 5.07 -14.36
CA LEU A 162 -14.36 3.90 -13.62
C LEU A 162 -15.33 2.72 -13.70
N ASN A 163 -16.61 2.98 -13.95
CA ASN A 163 -17.69 1.98 -13.98
C ASN A 163 -18.00 1.41 -15.37
N ASP A 164 -17.07 1.55 -16.34
CA ASP A 164 -17.30 1.19 -17.74
C ASP A 164 -17.06 -0.31 -18.05
N GLY A 165 -16.73 -1.10 -17.03
CA GLY A 165 -16.38 -2.52 -17.15
C GLY A 165 -15.04 -2.78 -17.84
N ALA A 166 -14.24 -1.75 -18.09
CA ALA A 166 -12.87 -1.89 -18.60
C ALA A 166 -11.86 -2.09 -17.45
N LEU A 167 -10.68 -2.57 -17.83
CA LEU A 167 -9.55 -2.70 -16.92
C LEU A 167 -8.91 -1.33 -16.71
N HIS A 168 -8.89 -0.89 -15.46
CA HIS A 168 -8.18 0.31 -15.01
C HIS A 168 -6.94 -0.08 -14.21
N THR A 169 -5.92 0.78 -14.23
CA THR A 169 -4.72 0.62 -13.41
C THR A 169 -4.60 1.78 -12.42
N ALA A 170 -4.53 1.47 -11.14
CA ALA A 170 -4.21 2.42 -10.08
C ALA A 170 -2.73 2.33 -9.70
N THR A 171 -2.13 3.47 -9.36
CA THR A 171 -0.82 3.52 -8.69
C THR A 171 -0.90 4.49 -7.51
N ILE A 172 -0.47 4.01 -6.35
CA ILE A 172 -0.41 4.77 -5.10
C ILE A 172 1.04 4.76 -4.62
N GLU A 173 1.59 5.96 -4.43
CA GLU A 173 2.94 6.16 -3.90
C GLU A 173 2.85 6.89 -2.56
N PHE A 174 3.37 6.27 -1.51
CA PHE A 174 3.33 6.78 -0.15
C PHE A 174 4.73 6.97 0.42
N ASP A 175 5.03 8.19 0.86
CA ASP A 175 6.21 8.52 1.64
C ASP A 175 5.89 8.38 3.13
N ILE A 176 6.46 7.35 3.75
CA ILE A 176 6.23 7.01 5.16
C ILE A 176 6.90 8.04 6.08
N ILE A 177 7.98 8.68 5.63
CA ILE A 177 8.74 9.63 6.45
C ILE A 177 8.02 10.97 6.51
N HIS A 178 7.42 11.39 5.40
CA HIS A 178 6.74 12.69 5.28
C HIS A 178 5.21 12.59 5.37
N ASN A 179 4.66 11.38 5.47
CA ASN A 179 3.23 11.08 5.40
C ASN A 179 2.57 11.70 4.16
N THR A 180 3.21 11.65 3.00
CA THR A 180 2.66 12.18 1.75
C THR A 180 2.25 11.07 0.80
N ILE A 181 1.15 11.30 0.08
CA ILE A 181 0.58 10.34 -0.87
C ILE A 181 0.37 10.98 -2.25
N ASN A 182 0.55 10.16 -3.28
CA ASN A 182 0.15 10.44 -4.66
C ASN A 182 -0.69 9.28 -5.16
N VAL A 183 -1.75 9.58 -5.92
CA VAL A 183 -2.64 8.60 -6.53
C VAL A 183 -2.82 8.94 -8.01
N THR A 184 -2.65 7.94 -8.86
CA THR A 184 -2.93 8.03 -10.29
C THR A 184 -3.81 6.88 -10.76
N VAL A 185 -4.75 7.14 -11.67
CA VAL A 185 -5.61 6.14 -12.31
C VAL A 185 -5.53 6.33 -13.82
N ASP A 186 -5.16 5.30 -14.59
CA ASP A 186 -5.05 5.37 -16.07
C ASP A 186 -4.28 6.58 -16.61
N ASN A 187 -3.24 7.01 -15.88
CA ASN A 187 -2.42 8.21 -16.13
C ASN A 187 -3.04 9.55 -15.73
N PHE A 188 -4.28 9.58 -15.23
CA PHE A 188 -4.84 10.75 -14.56
C PHE A 188 -4.17 10.91 -13.20
N ILE A 189 -3.67 12.12 -12.90
CA ILE A 189 -3.19 12.47 -11.56
C ILE A 189 -4.39 12.88 -10.74
N SER A 190 -4.90 11.97 -9.92
CA SER A 190 -6.10 12.21 -9.12
C SER A 190 -5.75 12.95 -7.83
N ILE A 191 -4.71 12.52 -7.11
CA ILE A 191 -4.22 13.16 -5.89
C ILE A 191 -2.69 13.33 -5.99
N SER A 192 -2.17 14.51 -5.66
CA SER A 192 -0.73 14.78 -5.72
C SER A 192 -0.23 15.47 -4.46
N ASN A 193 0.83 14.88 -3.88
CA ASN A 193 1.59 15.39 -2.76
C ASN A 193 0.71 15.84 -1.58
N TYR A 194 -0.31 15.05 -1.27
CA TYR A 194 -1.20 15.34 -0.14
C TYR A 194 -0.61 14.76 1.15
N THR A 195 -0.59 15.55 2.23
CA THR A 195 -0.07 15.11 3.54
C THR A 195 -1.20 14.53 4.38
N LEU A 196 -1.10 13.25 4.75
CA LEU A 196 -2.04 12.60 5.65
C LEU A 196 -1.79 13.06 7.10
N PRO A 197 -2.84 13.02 7.96
CA PRO A 197 -2.67 13.02 9.40
C PRO A 197 -1.70 11.91 9.87
N GLU A 198 -1.12 12.09 11.06
CA GLU A 198 -0.20 11.09 11.63
C GLU A 198 -0.88 9.73 11.81
N LEU A 199 -0.29 8.69 11.20
CA LEU A 199 -0.71 7.31 11.36
C LEU A 199 -0.08 6.73 12.64
N ASN A 200 -0.90 6.44 13.65
CA ASN A 200 -0.44 5.95 14.95
C ASN A 200 -0.27 4.41 14.99
N PHE A 201 0.09 3.79 13.87
CA PHE A 201 0.29 2.35 13.72
C PHE A 201 1.40 2.08 12.70
N SER A 202 2.11 0.96 12.87
CA SER A 202 3.26 0.61 12.01
C SER A 202 3.29 -0.81 11.51
N ASN A 203 2.67 -1.76 12.22
CA ASN A 203 2.43 -3.10 11.70
C ASN A 203 1.13 -3.08 10.93
N VAL A 204 1.17 -3.41 9.65
CA VAL A 204 0.02 -3.26 8.75
C VAL A 204 -0.30 -4.51 7.96
N TYR A 205 -1.57 -4.62 7.58
CA TYR A 205 -1.98 -5.36 6.40
C TYR A 205 -2.24 -4.40 5.25
N PHE A 206 -1.87 -4.82 4.05
CA PHE A 206 -2.31 -4.22 2.79
C PHE A 206 -3.43 -5.07 2.22
N GLY A 207 -4.44 -4.43 1.64
CA GLY A 207 -5.53 -5.17 1.05
C GLY A 207 -6.51 -4.30 0.31
N PHE A 208 -7.61 -4.93 -0.05
CA PHE A 208 -8.70 -4.33 -0.80
C PHE A 208 -10.02 -4.57 -0.08
N THR A 209 -10.93 -3.62 -0.22
CA THR A 209 -12.33 -3.79 0.20
C THR A 209 -13.24 -3.36 -0.93
N GLY A 210 -14.46 -3.89 -0.97
CA GLY A 210 -15.48 -3.46 -1.91
C GLY A 210 -16.86 -3.76 -1.35
N ALA A 211 -17.86 -3.03 -1.84
CA ALA A 211 -19.23 -3.22 -1.42
C ALA A 211 -20.24 -2.83 -2.49
N THR A 212 -21.42 -3.43 -2.39
CA THR A 212 -22.61 -3.05 -3.14
C THR A 212 -23.74 -2.69 -2.18
N GLY A 213 -24.69 -1.91 -2.67
CA GLY A 213 -25.84 -1.41 -1.96
C GLY A 213 -27.14 -1.89 -2.61
N ALA A 214 -28.10 -0.99 -2.74
CA ALA A 214 -29.31 -1.26 -3.53
C ALA A 214 -29.02 -1.27 -5.03
N ASP A 215 -28.06 -0.45 -5.47
CA ASP A 215 -27.38 -0.57 -6.74
C ASP A 215 -26.10 -1.40 -6.54
N TYR A 216 -25.51 -1.91 -7.62
CA TYR A 216 -24.44 -2.90 -7.52
C TYR A 216 -23.55 -2.92 -8.76
N ALA A 217 -22.36 -3.50 -8.58
CA ALA A 217 -21.36 -3.70 -9.62
C ALA A 217 -20.56 -4.96 -9.32
N ILE A 218 -20.10 -5.62 -10.38
CA ILE A 218 -19.01 -6.59 -10.28
C ILE A 218 -17.74 -5.82 -9.97
N GLN A 219 -17.03 -6.21 -8.91
CA GLN A 219 -15.83 -5.52 -8.44
C GLN A 219 -14.71 -6.54 -8.23
N TYR A 220 -13.62 -6.40 -8.97
CA TYR A 220 -12.45 -7.25 -8.77
C TYR A 220 -11.13 -6.53 -9.02
N VAL A 221 -10.08 -7.09 -8.45
CA VAL A 221 -8.70 -6.63 -8.56
C VAL A 221 -7.79 -7.71 -9.13
N ASP A 222 -6.72 -7.29 -9.81
CA ASP A 222 -5.68 -8.16 -10.33
C ASP A 222 -4.32 -7.44 -10.35
N ASN A 223 -3.25 -8.15 -10.74
CA ASN A 223 -1.91 -7.62 -10.98
C ASN A 223 -1.35 -6.76 -9.83
N PHE A 224 -1.54 -7.22 -8.59
CA PHE A 224 -1.05 -6.55 -7.39
C PHE A 224 0.49 -6.53 -7.34
N ASN A 225 1.05 -5.33 -7.39
CA ASN A 225 2.48 -5.06 -7.27
C ASN A 225 2.73 -4.15 -6.07
N LEU A 226 3.42 -4.65 -5.03
CA LEU A 226 3.83 -3.85 -3.89
C LEU A 226 5.35 -3.79 -3.82
N ASN A 227 5.89 -2.57 -3.84
CA ASN A 227 7.30 -2.27 -3.67
C ASN A 227 7.52 -1.44 -2.40
N LEU A 228 8.23 -2.00 -1.44
CA LEU A 228 8.60 -1.39 -0.17
C LEU A 228 10.09 -1.04 -0.20
N SER A 229 10.41 0.26 -0.19
CA SER A 229 11.79 0.73 -0.21
C SER A 229 12.30 0.93 1.22
N PRO A 230 13.42 0.30 1.60
CA PRO A 230 13.89 0.32 2.98
C PRO A 230 14.41 1.69 3.37
N VAL A 231 14.33 2.02 4.66
CA VAL A 231 14.99 3.20 5.21
C VAL A 231 16.50 3.09 4.94
N PRO A 232 17.16 4.13 4.37
CA PRO A 232 18.60 4.13 4.18
C PRO A 232 19.33 3.94 5.52
N LEU A 233 20.38 3.10 5.54
CA LEU A 233 21.21 2.94 6.73
C LEU A 233 21.83 4.29 7.14
N PRO A 234 21.87 4.65 8.44
CA PRO A 234 22.52 5.86 8.89
C PRO A 234 24.00 5.86 8.48
N SER A 235 24.46 6.96 7.86
CA SER A 235 25.85 7.13 7.42
C SER A 235 26.88 7.01 8.55
N SER A 236 26.47 7.13 9.81
CA SER A 236 27.31 6.93 11.00
C SER A 236 27.78 5.49 11.19
N VAL A 237 26.99 4.49 10.77
CA VAL A 237 27.37 3.07 10.80
C VAL A 237 28.52 2.81 9.81
N ILE A 238 28.54 3.54 8.69
CA ILE A 238 29.60 3.51 7.69
C ILE A 238 30.91 4.10 8.25
N LEU A 239 30.82 5.16 9.06
CA LEU A 239 32.00 5.85 9.61
C LEU A 239 32.64 5.09 10.80
N LEU A 240 31.86 4.38 11.62
CA LEU A 240 32.37 3.53 12.71
C LEU A 240 33.22 2.35 12.19
N GLY A 241 32.84 1.76 11.05
CA GLY A 241 33.64 0.71 10.40
C GLY A 241 35.02 1.21 9.94
N CYS A 242 35.09 2.43 9.40
CA CYS A 242 36.35 3.05 8.99
C CYS A 242 37.18 3.59 10.18
N GLY A 243 36.53 4.09 11.23
CA GLY A 243 37.18 4.68 12.41
C GLY A 243 37.86 3.67 13.33
N VAL A 244 37.34 2.43 13.44
CA VAL A 244 37.99 1.38 14.24
C VAL A 244 39.25 0.84 13.56
N LEU A 245 39.31 0.83 12.23
CA LEU A 245 40.49 0.41 11.46
C LEU A 245 41.67 1.41 11.59
N SER A 246 41.39 2.72 11.68
CA SER A 246 42.45 3.73 11.84
C SER A 246 43.10 3.69 13.23
N LEU A 247 42.38 3.26 14.27
CA LEU A 247 42.91 3.11 15.63
C LEU A 247 43.78 1.85 15.82
N ILE A 248 43.52 0.78 15.06
CA ILE A 248 44.31 -0.46 15.12
C ILE A 248 45.68 -0.29 14.44
N GLY A 249 45.78 0.60 13.43
CA GLY A 249 47.01 0.88 12.70
C GLY A 249 48.07 1.73 13.44
N ILE A 250 47.73 2.34 14.58
CA ILE A 250 48.62 3.31 15.26
C ILE A 250 49.43 2.68 16.42
N LYS A 251 49.16 1.42 16.81
CA LYS A 251 49.79 0.83 17.99
C LYS A 251 51.06 0.02 17.68
N LYS A 252 52.18 0.74 17.46
CA LYS A 252 53.54 0.50 18.02
C LYS A 252 54.66 0.98 17.08
N ILE A 253 55.14 2.19 17.32
CA ILE A 253 56.57 2.49 17.25
C ILE A 253 56.94 3.20 18.56
N LYS A 254 57.45 2.46 19.54
CA LYS A 254 58.22 3.02 20.65
C LYS A 254 59.60 2.38 20.62
N LYS A 255 60.56 3.22 20.23
CA LYS A 255 62.04 3.16 20.27
C LYS A 255 62.70 1.79 20.19
#